data_AF-A0A961IYI4-F1
#
_entry.id   AF-A0A961IYI4-F1
#
_cell.length_a   1.000
_cell.length_b   1.000
_cell.length_c   1.000
_cell.angle_alpha   90.00
_cell.angle_beta   90.00
_cell.angle_gamma   90.00
#
_symmetry.space_group_name_H-M   'P 1'
#
loop_
_entity.id
_entity.type
_entity.pdbx_description
1 polymer ?
#
loop_
_entity_poly.entity_id
_entity_poly.type
_entity_poly.pdbx_seq_one_letter_code
_entity_poly.pdbx_strand_id
1 'polypeptide(L)'
;RMLRRPEARKFLIVISDGAPVDKATIDANDDKALLDRHLRGAIGWITRETPIDLAAIGLKHEVAEYYRNSVRIDNVEDLATTVISLIDTALVSR
;
A
#
# COMPACT_ATOMS: atom_id res chain seq x y z
N ARG A 1 -5.55 -12.07 9.44
CA ARG A 1 -5.24 -13.31 8.70
C ARG A 1 -3.74 -13.44 8.43
N MET A 2 -3.10 -12.43 7.81
CA MET A 2 -1.65 -12.42 7.55
C MET A 2 -0.77 -12.51 8.81
N LEU A 3 -1.13 -11.85 9.92
CA LEU A 3 -0.36 -11.97 11.17
C LEU A 3 -0.30 -13.38 11.75
N ARG A 4 -1.32 -14.22 11.50
CA ARG A 4 -1.38 -15.60 12.01
C ARG A 4 -0.56 -16.59 11.17
N ARG A 5 0.03 -16.12 10.07
CA ARG A 5 0.85 -16.93 9.18
C ARG A 5 2.18 -17.29 9.85
N PRO A 6 2.67 -18.54 9.73
CA PRO A 6 3.89 -18.99 10.42
C PRO A 6 5.18 -18.42 9.80
N GLU A 7 5.13 -17.88 8.58
CA GLU A 7 6.30 -17.35 7.90
C GLU A 7 7.01 -16.25 8.71
N ALA A 8 8.33 -16.38 8.83
CA ALA A 8 9.16 -15.43 9.55
C ALA A 8 9.14 -14.04 8.92
N ARG A 9 9.08 -13.97 7.58
CA ARG A 9 9.01 -12.73 6.80
C ARG A 9 7.67 -12.64 6.10
N LYS A 10 7.04 -11.48 6.18
CA LYS A 10 5.72 -11.22 5.61
C LYS A 10 5.77 -9.89 4.88
N PHE A 11 5.45 -9.91 3.61
CA PHE A 11 5.46 -8.73 2.75
C PHE A 11 4.05 -8.47 2.24
N LEU A 12 3.61 -7.23 2.33
CA LEU A 12 2.36 -6.77 1.74
C LEU A 12 2.70 -5.76 0.64
N ILE A 13 2.37 -6.12 -0.60
CA ILE A 13 2.46 -5.22 -1.74
C ILE A 13 1.03 -4.80 -2.10
N VAL A 14 0.77 -3.50 -2.06
CA VAL A 14 -0.51 -2.91 -2.47
C VAL A 14 -0.39 -2.47 -3.92
N ILE A 15 -1.33 -2.86 -4.77
CA ILE A 15 -1.46 -2.32 -6.13
C ILE A 15 -2.71 -1.45 -6.12
N SER A 16 -2.56 -0.16 -6.42
CA SER A 16 -3.63 0.82 -6.31
C SER A 16 -3.62 1.78 -7.49
N ASP A 17 -4.81 2.23 -7.87
CA ASP A 17 -5.09 3.18 -8.93
C ASP A 17 -5.38 4.59 -8.41
N GLY A 18 -5.02 4.93 -7.17
CA GLY A 18 -5.09 6.32 -6.69
C GLY A 18 -5.45 6.51 -5.21
N ALA A 19 -6.02 7.68 -4.92
CA ALA A 19 -6.38 8.11 -3.57
C ALA A 19 -7.65 7.38 -3.06
N PRO A 20 -7.83 7.24 -1.74
CA PRO A 20 -8.99 6.57 -1.17
C PRO A 20 -10.24 7.47 -1.31
N VAL A 21 -10.96 7.31 -2.42
CA VAL A 21 -12.15 8.09 -2.75
C VAL A 21 -13.33 7.16 -3.02
N ASP A 22 -14.37 7.28 -2.22
CA ASP A 22 -15.67 6.69 -2.48
C ASP A 22 -16.76 7.71 -2.20
N LYS A 23 -17.55 8.05 -3.22
CA LYS A 23 -18.54 9.13 -3.14
C LYS A 23 -19.68 8.77 -2.19
N ALA A 24 -20.13 7.52 -2.17
CA ALA A 24 -21.20 7.10 -1.28
C ALA A 24 -20.77 7.21 0.19
N THR A 25 -19.53 6.81 0.50
CA THR A 25 -18.97 6.96 1.84
C THR A 25 -18.83 8.43 2.23
N ILE A 26 -18.36 9.30 1.33
CA ILE A 26 -18.23 10.73 1.61
C ILE A 26 -19.60 11.39 1.81
N ASP A 27 -20.60 11.05 0.98
CA ASP A 27 -21.92 11.67 1.07
C ASP A 27 -22.71 11.16 2.29
N ALA A 28 -22.43 9.94 2.77
CA ALA A 28 -23.08 9.36 3.96
C ALA A 28 -22.46 9.80 5.29
N ASN A 29 -21.35 10.55 5.29
CA ASN A 29 -20.63 10.94 6.49
C ASN A 29 -20.26 12.43 6.45
N ASP A 30 -20.41 13.13 7.57
CA ASP A 30 -20.06 14.57 7.64
C ASP A 30 -18.55 14.84 7.49
N ASP A 31 -17.74 13.83 7.80
CA ASP A 31 -16.28 13.90 7.74
C ASP A 31 -15.75 13.47 6.36
N LYS A 32 -15.46 14.47 5.53
CA LYS A 32 -14.90 14.28 4.19
C LYS A 32 -13.48 13.70 4.18
N ALA A 33 -12.75 13.74 5.30
CA ALA A 33 -11.40 13.20 5.43
C ALA A 33 -11.37 11.78 6.02
N LEU A 34 -12.55 11.17 6.25
CA LEU A 34 -12.67 9.85 6.89
C LEU A 34 -11.79 8.79 6.21
N LEU A 35 -11.86 8.71 4.87
CA LEU A 35 -11.14 7.69 4.09
C LEU A 35 -9.62 7.90 4.10
N ASP A 36 -9.16 9.16 3.95
CA ASP A 36 -7.74 9.52 4.07
C ASP A 36 -7.20 9.16 5.46
N ARG A 37 -7.88 9.60 6.51
CA ARG A 37 -7.47 9.34 7.89
C ARG A 37 -7.48 7.84 8.19
N HIS A 38 -8.48 7.11 7.72
CA HIS A 38 -8.56 5.67 7.91
C HIS A 38 -7.41 4.96 7.19
N LEU A 39 -7.10 5.34 5.94
CA LEU A 39 -5.98 4.77 5.19
C LEU A 39 -4.64 5.04 5.89
N ARG A 40 -4.38 6.28 6.31
CA ARG A 40 -3.17 6.63 7.08
C ARG A 40 -3.08 5.87 8.40
N GLY A 41 -4.21 5.69 9.08
CA GLY A 41 -4.30 4.89 10.30
C GLY A 41 -3.93 3.43 10.06
N ALA A 42 -4.49 2.81 9.02
CA ALA A 42 -4.22 1.43 8.64
C ALA A 42 -2.75 1.23 8.25
N ILE A 43 -2.20 2.08 7.38
CA ILE A 43 -0.79 2.05 6.97
C ILE A 43 0.12 2.25 8.18
N GLY A 44 -0.20 3.22 9.03
CA GLY A 44 0.53 3.49 10.25
C GLY A 44 0.55 2.30 11.21
N TRP A 45 -0.59 1.64 11.39
CA TRP A 45 -0.67 0.42 12.20
C TRP A 45 0.17 -0.71 11.60
N ILE A 46 0.08 -0.97 10.28
CA ILE A 46 0.88 -2.01 9.63
C ILE A 46 2.38 -1.72 9.83
N THR A 47 2.81 -0.50 9.51
CA THR A 47 4.23 -0.14 9.48
C THR A 47 4.88 -0.01 10.86
N ARG A 48 4.11 0.29 11.91
CA ARG A 48 4.65 0.50 13.27
C ARG A 48 4.37 -0.66 14.22
N GLU A 49 3.20 -1.28 14.10
CA GLU A 49 2.71 -2.25 15.09
C GLU A 49 2.82 -3.69 14.60
N THR A 50 3.27 -3.92 13.37
CA THR A 50 3.37 -5.26 12.79
C THR A 50 4.74 -5.53 12.18
N PRO A 51 5.20 -6.80 12.14
CA PRO A 51 6.43 -7.17 11.45
C PRO A 51 6.25 -7.29 9.93
N ILE A 52 5.20 -6.67 9.37
CA ILE A 52 4.88 -6.76 7.94
C ILE A 52 5.58 -5.62 7.22
N ASP A 53 6.44 -5.97 6.27
CA ASP A 53 7.02 -5.02 5.34
C ASP A 53 5.96 -4.60 4.31
N LEU A 54 5.73 -3.30 4.19
CA LEU A 54 4.69 -2.72 3.33
C LEU A 54 5.32 -1.94 2.17
N ALA A 55 4.87 -2.22 0.97
CA ALA A 55 5.18 -1.46 -0.24
C ALA A 55 3.94 -1.25 -1.11
N ALA A 56 3.99 -0.30 -2.03
CA ALA A 56 2.89 -0.05 -2.97
C ALA A 56 3.34 0.20 -4.41
N ILE A 57 2.46 -0.14 -5.35
CA ILE A 57 2.56 0.16 -6.77
C ILE A 57 1.35 1.01 -7.15
N GLY A 58 1.61 2.23 -7.61
CA GLY A 58 0.60 3.15 -8.13
C GLY A 58 0.44 2.98 -9.64
N LEU A 59 -0.74 2.55 -10.10
CA LEU A 59 -1.08 2.46 -11.52
C LEU A 59 -1.58 3.82 -12.01
N LYS A 60 -0.78 4.50 -12.84
CA LYS A 60 -1.05 5.84 -13.39
C LYS A 60 -1.26 6.94 -12.35
N HIS A 61 -1.07 6.62 -11.07
CA HIS A 61 -1.34 7.52 -9.95
C HIS A 61 -0.19 7.48 -8.96
N GLU A 62 0.08 8.63 -8.35
CA GLU A 62 1.05 8.74 -7.27
C GLU A 62 0.44 8.19 -5.97
N VAL A 63 1.20 7.32 -5.30
CA VAL A 63 0.81 6.71 -4.01
C VAL A 63 1.84 6.97 -2.91
N ALA A 64 2.90 7.72 -3.23
CA ALA A 64 4.00 8.06 -2.32
C ALA A 64 3.55 8.90 -1.11
N GLU A 65 2.40 9.59 -1.22
CA GLU A 65 1.79 10.32 -0.12
C GLU A 65 1.38 9.41 1.06
N TYR A 66 1.00 8.18 0.75
CA TYR A 66 0.51 7.21 1.73
C TYR A 66 1.57 6.16 2.07
N TYR A 67 2.29 5.68 1.05
CA TYR A 67 3.22 4.57 1.18
C TYR A 67 4.66 5.06 0.99
N ARG A 68 5.45 5.00 2.06
CA ARG A 68 6.86 5.41 2.02
C ARG A 68 7.68 4.64 0.98
N ASN A 69 7.41 3.33 0.87
CA ASN A 69 8.05 2.46 -0.11
C ASN A 69 7.08 2.26 -1.27
N SER A 70 7.18 3.07 -2.32
CA SER A 70 6.27 2.96 -3.44
C SER A 70 6.92 3.23 -4.78
N VAL A 71 6.35 2.65 -5.83
CA VAL A 71 6.72 2.90 -7.23
C VAL A 71 5.47 3.25 -8.02
N ARG A 72 5.52 4.30 -8.85
CA ARG A 72 4.48 4.57 -9.85
C ARG A 72 4.86 3.90 -11.16
N ILE A 73 3.88 3.25 -11.79
CA ILE A 73 4.00 2.77 -13.16
C ILE A 73 2.92 3.41 -14.03
N ASP A 74 3.27 3.79 -15.24
CA ASP A 74 2.35 4.40 -16.20
C ASP A 74 1.57 3.34 -16.98
N ASN A 75 2.18 2.18 -17.21
CA ASN A 75 1.62 1.09 -18.00
C ASN A 75 1.52 -0.19 -17.15
N VAL A 76 0.48 -0.99 -17.38
CA VAL A 76 0.24 -2.22 -16.60
C VAL A 76 1.28 -3.29 -16.94
N GLU A 77 1.82 -3.23 -18.14
CA GLU A 77 2.87 -4.09 -18.65
C GLU A 77 4.14 -4.04 -17.77
N ASP A 78 4.38 -2.90 -17.11
CA ASP A 78 5.54 -2.72 -16.21
C ASP A 78 5.34 -3.39 -14.85
N LEU A 79 4.10 -3.78 -14.50
CA LEU A 79 3.74 -4.31 -13.18
C LEU A 79 4.57 -5.52 -12.77
N ALA A 80 4.75 -6.48 -13.68
CA ALA A 80 5.49 -7.70 -13.40
C ALA A 80 6.94 -7.40 -13.00
N THR A 81 7.61 -6.55 -13.78
CA THR A 81 9.00 -6.13 -13.53
C THR A 81 9.10 -5.37 -12.21
N THR A 82 8.15 -4.47 -11.93
CA THR A 82 8.13 -3.71 -10.67
C THR A 82 7.90 -4.61 -9.45
N VAL A 83 6.99 -5.58 -9.53
CA VAL A 83 6.77 -6.54 -8.43
C VAL A 83 8.04 -7.33 -8.14
N ILE A 84 8.73 -7.81 -9.18
CA ILE A 84 10.01 -8.53 -9.03
C ILE A 84 11.06 -7.63 -8.35
N SER A 85 11.18 -6.37 -8.79
CA SER A 85 12.12 -5.42 -8.19
C SER A 85 11.80 -5.12 -6.71
N LEU A 86 10.52 -4.99 -6.35
CA LEU A 86 10.11 -4.80 -4.96
C LEU A 86 10.42 -6.03 -4.10
N ILE A 87 10.18 -7.24 -4.63
CA ILE A 87 10.53 -8.49 -3.93
C ILE A 87 12.04 -8.59 -3.75
N ASP A 88 12.83 -8.30 -4.80
CA ASP A 88 14.29 -8.30 -4.72
C ASP A 88 14.80 -7.33 -3.65
N THR A 89 14.32 -6.08 -3.69
CA THR A 89 14.63 -5.07 -2.66
C THR A 89 14.26 -5.56 -1.27
N ALA A 90 13.07 -6.15 -1.13
CA ALA A 90 12.59 -6.66 0.15
C ALA A 90 13.46 -7.82 0.66
N LEU A 91 13.94 -8.69 -0.23
CA LEU A 91 14.79 -9.83 0.14
C LEU A 91 16.22 -9.42 0.46
N VAL A 92 16.79 -8.47 -0.29
CA VAL A 92 18.21 -8.05 -0.22
C VAL A 92 18.48 -6.99 0.84
N SER A 93 17.51 -6.12 1.17
CA SER A 93 17.75 -4.95 2.06
C SER A 93 17.93 -5.27 3.55
N ARG A 94 18.24 -6.51 3.93
CA ARG A 94 18.63 -6.91 5.30
C ARG A 94 19.55 -8.12 5.30
#